data_AF-A0A2H6LC37-F1
#
_entry.id   AF-A0A2H6LC37-F1
#
_cell.length_a   1.000
_cell.length_b   1.000
_cell.length_c   1.000
_cell.angle_alpha   90.00
_cell.angle_beta   90.00
_cell.angle_gamma   90.00
#
_symmetry.space_group_name_H-M   'P 1'
#
loop_
_entity.id
_entity.type
_entity.pdbx_description
1 polymer ?
#
loop_
_entity_poly.entity_id
_entity_poly.type
_entity_poly.pdbx_seq_one_letter_code
_entity_poly.pdbx_strand_id
1 'polypeptide(L)' 'MTELLQIIEQAAKDKLTELDLSNHQLSTLPPELCQLSNLTELDFSHNPLSSP' A
#
# COMPACT_ATOMS: atom_id res chain seq x y z
N MET A 1 -1.47 -12.53 -1.06
CA MET A 1 -0.53 -11.71 -1.87
C MET A 1 -1.20 -11.06 -3.08
N THR A 2 -2.30 -11.59 -3.61
CA THR A 2 -3.01 -11.05 -4.81
C THR A 2 -3.88 -9.82 -4.54
N GLU A 3 -4.47 -9.68 -3.36
CA GLU A 3 -5.44 -8.61 -3.08
C GLU A 3 -4.79 -7.23 -2.86
N LEU A 4 -3.67 -7.19 -2.13
CA LEU A 4 -2.90 -5.95 -1.91
C LEU A 4 -2.37 -5.35 -3.21
N LEU A 5 -1.89 -6.20 -4.14
CA LEU A 5 -1.36 -5.75 -5.42
C LEU A 5 -2.45 -5.05 -6.24
N GLN A 6 -3.67 -5.60 -6.26
CA GLN A 6 -4.81 -4.99 -6.94
C GLN A 6 -5.20 -3.65 -6.34
N ILE A 7 -5.16 -3.52 -5.00
CA ILE A 7 -5.43 -2.24 -4.32
C ILE A 7 -4.42 -1.19 -4.78
N ILE A 8 -3.13 -1.54 -4.84
CA ILE A 8 -2.06 -0.62 -5.28
C ILE A 8 -2.20 -0.25 -6.75
N GLU A 9 -2.46 -1.21 -7.63
CA GLU A 9 -2.68 -0.96 -9.06
C GLU A 9 -3.87 -0.02 -9.29
N GLN A 10 -4.97 -0.25 -8.56
CA GLN A 10 -6.16 0.59 -8.65
C GLN A 10 -5.88 1.99 -8.08
N ALA A 11 -5.19 2.10 -6.94
CA ALA A 11 -4.77 3.37 -6.37
C ALA A 11 -3.87 4.18 -7.32
N ALA A 12 -2.97 3.51 -8.04
CA ALA A 12 -2.11 4.13 -9.05
C ALA A 12 -2.94 4.69 -10.22
N LYS A 13 -3.91 3.92 -10.68
CA LYS A 13 -4.80 4.28 -11.79
C LYS A 13 -5.70 5.46 -11.43
N ASP A 14 -6.23 5.47 -10.21
CA ASP A 14 -7.10 6.52 -9.70
C ASP A 14 -6.32 7.76 -9.23
N LYS A 15 -4.98 7.67 -9.24
CA LYS A 15 -4.06 8.72 -8.80
C LYS A 15 -4.40 9.20 -7.38
N LEU A 16 -4.64 8.25 -6.49
CA LEU A 16 -4.97 8.55 -5.10
C LEU A 16 -3.83 9.33 -4.44
N THR A 17 -4.22 10.30 -3.63
CA THR A 17 -3.32 11.05 -2.74
C THR A 17 -3.20 10.37 -1.37
N GLU A 18 -4.17 9.56 -0.99
CA GLU A 18 -4.23 8.90 0.32
C GLU A 18 -4.58 7.41 0.12
N LEU A 19 -3.85 6.53 0.82
CA LEU A 19 -4.06 5.09 0.75
C LEU A 19 -3.98 4.48 2.15
N ASP A 20 -5.07 3.84 2.57
CA ASP A 20 -5.14 3.13 3.84
C ASP A 20 -4.97 1.62 3.59
N LEU A 21 -3.92 1.07 4.18
CA LEU A 21 -3.58 -0.35 4.23
C LEU A 21 -3.55 -0.87 5.68
N SER A 22 -4.13 -0.13 6.64
CA SER A 22 -4.08 -0.46 8.05
C SER A 22 -4.84 -1.76 8.37
N ASN A 23 -4.32 -2.58 9.28
CA ASN A 23 -4.94 -3.85 9.70
C ASN A 23 -5.00 -4.97 8.63
N HIS A 24 -4.17 -4.93 7.59
CA HIS A 24 -4.15 -5.92 6.50
C HIS A 24 -3.19 -7.11 6.71
N GLN A 25 -2.67 -7.31 7.92
CA GLN A 25 -1.69 -8.38 8.23
C GLN A 25 -0.47 -8.37 7.30
N LEU A 26 -0.08 -7.20 6.82
CA LEU A 26 1.05 -7.05 5.91
C LEU A 26 2.35 -7.35 6.64
N SER A 27 3.08 -8.37 6.17
CA SER A 27 4.42 -8.68 6.67
C SER A 27 5.50 -7.86 5.96
N THR A 28 5.25 -7.48 4.71
CA THR A 28 6.14 -6.64 3.90
C THR A 28 5.32 -5.67 3.06
N LEU A 29 5.92 -4.52 2.75
CA LEU A 29 5.36 -3.60 1.76
C LEU A 29 5.88 -3.97 0.36
N PRO A 30 5.00 -4.09 -0.65
CA PRO A 30 5.38 -4.44 -2.01
C PRO A 30 6.08 -3.25 -2.72
N PRO A 31 7.08 -3.50 -3.57
CA PRO A 31 7.80 -2.44 -4.28
C PRO A 31 6.92 -1.65 -5.26
N GLU A 32 5.76 -2.19 -5.65
CA GLU A 32 4.76 -1.55 -6.49
C GLU A 32 4.18 -0.26 -5.88
N LEU A 33 4.28 -0.08 -4.55
CA LEU A 33 3.92 1.20 -3.91
C LEU A 33 4.70 2.39 -4.50
N CYS A 34 5.90 2.17 -5.04
CA CYS A 34 6.68 3.20 -5.74
C CYS A 34 6.00 3.74 -7.00
N GLN A 35 5.00 3.04 -7.55
CA GLN A 35 4.23 3.49 -8.72
C GLN A 35 3.17 4.55 -8.36
N LEU A 36 2.84 4.67 -7.07
CA LEU A 36 1.86 5.63 -6.54
C LEU A 36 2.43 7.05 -6.48
N SER A 37 2.77 7.60 -7.65
CA SER A 37 3.44 8.91 -7.80
C SER A 37 2.66 10.13 -7.30
N ASN A 38 1.35 9.99 -7.08
CA ASN A 38 0.48 11.05 -6.57
C ASN A 38 0.20 10.90 -5.06
N LEU A 39 0.66 9.81 -4.45
CA LEU A 39 0.37 9.49 -3.06
C LEU A 39 1.17 10.41 -2.13
N THR A 40 0.46 11.08 -1.24
CA THR A 40 1.00 11.96 -0.20
C THR A 40 0.87 11.33 1.18
N GLU A 41 -0.09 10.43 1.38
CA GLU A 41 -0.34 9.78 2.65
C GLU A 41 -0.54 8.26 2.46
N LEU A 42 0.16 7.47 3.28
CA LEU A 42 0.06 6.03 3.32
C LEU A 42 -0.07 5.59 4.77
N ASP A 43 -1.23 5.04 5.14
CA ASP A 43 -1.41 4.40 6.44
C ASP A 43 -1.16 2.90 6.30
N PHE A 44 -0.16 2.38 7.02
CA PHE A 44 0.11 0.95 7.13
C PHE A 44 0.11 0.49 8.59
N SER A 45 -0.51 1.25 9.47
CA SER A 45 -0.63 0.94 10.90
C SER A 45 -1.30 -0.41 11.14
N HIS A 46 -1.05 -1.00 12.31
CA HIS A 46 -1.62 -2.31 12.68
C HIS A 46 -1.29 -3.45 11.70
N ASN A 47 -0.19 -3.33 10.96
CA ASN A 47 0.40 -4.42 10.21
C ASN A 47 1.64 -4.97 10.91
N PRO A 48 1.85 -6.29 10.92
CA PRO A 48 3.05 -6.93 11.45
C PRO A 48 4.24 -6.76 10.49
N LEU A 49 4.49 -5.53 10.03
CA LEU A 49 5.62 -5.23 9.16
C LEU A 49 6.90 -5.50 9.94
N SER A 50 7.64 -6.51 9.50
CA SER A 50 9.01 -6.65 9.96
C SER A 50 9.86 -5.71 9.13
N SER A 51 10.60 -4.81 9.79
CA SER A 51 11.77 -4.26 9.11
C SER A 51 12.68 -5.44 8.73
N PRO A 52 13.35 -5.40 7.55
CA PRO A 52 14.47 -6.30 7.32
C PRO A 52 15.56 -6.12 8.40
#